data_AF-A0A354FJC7-F1
#
_entry.id   AF-A0A354FJC7-F1
#
_cell.length_a   1.000
_cell.length_b   1.000
_cell.length_c   1.000
_cell.angle_alpha   90.00
_cell.angle_beta   90.00
_cell.angle_gamma   90.00
#
_symmetry.space_group_name_H-M   'P 1'
#
loop_
_entity.id
_entity.type
_entity.pdbx_description
1 polymer ?
#
loop_
_entity_poly.entity_id
_entity_poly.type
_entity_poly.pdbx_seq_one_letter_code
_entity_poly.pdbx_strand_id
1 'polypeptide(L)' 'VCRKLCSGEGQRVEKIFTFVRGDNDVALSTYLSQGFQVIGTAKKQAKVQGNYIDENLIEKFL' A
#
# COMPACT_ATOMS: atom_id res chain seq x y z
N VAL A 1 -8.61 4.91 2.64
CA VAL A 1 -7.55 5.89 2.32
C VAL A 1 -6.39 5.06 1.79
N CYS A 2 -6.03 5.23 0.52
CA CYS A 2 -4.91 4.53 -0.11
C CYS A 2 -3.93 5.62 -0.53
N ARG A 3 -2.69 5.60 -0.03
CA ARG A 3 -1.68 6.63 -0.32
C ARG A 3 -0.62 6.05 -1.24
N LYS A 4 -0.57 6.54 -2.48
CA LYS A 4 0.40 6.13 -3.51
C LYS A 4 1.69 6.94 -3.37
N LEU A 5 2.82 6.23 -3.28
CA LEU A 5 4.17 6.77 -3.45
C LEU A 5 4.74 6.27 -4.77
N CYS A 6 5.43 7.14 -5.49
CA CYS A 6 6.11 6.83 -6.74
C CYS A 6 7.61 7.05 -6.55
N SER A 7 8.44 6.14 -7.08
CA SER A 7 9.90 6.27 -7.08
C SER A 7 10.43 6.16 -8.51
N GLY A 8 11.33 7.09 -8.88
CA GLY A 8 12.01 7.13 -10.17
C GLY A 8 12.77 8.45 -10.37
N GLU A 9 13.65 8.49 -11.37
CA GLU A 9 14.41 9.69 -11.75
C GLU A 9 13.70 10.47 -12.87
N GLY A 10 13.51 11.78 -12.68
CA GLY A 10 12.82 12.65 -13.65
C GLY A 10 11.28 12.45 -13.67
N GLN A 11 10.67 12.39 -14.87
CA GLN A 11 9.22 12.18 -15.06
C GLN A 11 8.80 10.70 -15.13
N ARG A 12 9.74 9.75 -15.05
CA ARG A 12 9.43 8.31 -15.10
C ARG A 12 9.34 7.75 -13.70
N VAL A 13 8.28 7.00 -13.46
CA VAL A 13 8.10 6.21 -12.25
C VAL A 13 8.50 4.78 -12.59
N GLU A 14 9.53 4.28 -11.92
CA GLU A 14 10.02 2.90 -12.08
C GLU A 14 9.34 1.95 -11.11
N LYS A 15 8.87 2.50 -9.98
CA LYS A 15 8.27 1.72 -8.91
C LYS A 15 7.13 2.47 -8.22
N ILE A 16 6.05 1.74 -7.99
CA ILE A 16 4.90 2.20 -7.20
C ILE A 16 4.93 1.51 -5.85
N PHE A 17 4.75 2.30 -4.80
CA PHE A 17 4.47 1.84 -3.46
C PHE A 17 3.10 2.36 -3.03
N THR A 18 2.36 1.59 -2.26
CA THR A 18 1.13 2.11 -1.63
C THR A 18 0.85 1.38 -0.32
N PHE A 19 0.06 2.04 0.51
CA PHE A 19 -0.44 1.48 1.77
C PHE A 19 -1.89 1.07 1.61
N VAL A 20 -2.21 -0.15 1.99
CA VAL A 20 -3.57 -0.70 2.04
C VAL A 20 -3.91 -0.99 3.49
N ARG A 21 -5.10 -0.60 3.95
CA ARG A 21 -5.54 -0.92 5.32
C ARG A 21 -5.51 -2.43 5.56
N GLY A 22 -4.96 -2.83 6.70
CA GLY A 22 -4.84 -4.22 7.12
C GLY A 22 -6.18 -4.89 7.45
N ASP A 23 -7.23 -4.11 7.67
CA ASP A 23 -8.59 -4.60 7.91
C ASP A 23 -9.45 -4.64 6.63
N ASN A 24 -8.83 -4.54 5.45
CA ASN A 24 -9.53 -4.56 4.16
C ASN A 24 -8.88 -5.54 3.19
N ASP A 25 -9.15 -6.83 3.42
CA ASP A 25 -8.62 -7.92 2.62
C ASP A 25 -9.05 -7.85 1.15
N VAL A 26 -10.27 -7.36 0.87
CA VAL A 26 -10.78 -7.20 -0.49
C VAL A 26 -9.94 -6.21 -1.29
N ALA A 27 -9.60 -5.07 -0.69
CA ALA A 27 -8.71 -4.10 -1.31
C ALA A 27 -7.32 -4.69 -1.54
N LEU A 28 -6.78 -5.41 -0.55
CA LEU A 28 -5.48 -6.05 -0.68
C LEU A 28 -5.45 -7.05 -1.83
N SER A 29 -6.39 -8.00 -1.87
CA SER A 29 -6.48 -8.99 -2.96
C SER A 29 -6.62 -8.36 -4.34
N THR A 30 -7.33 -7.23 -4.44
CA THR A 30 -7.46 -6.49 -5.70
C THR A 30 -6.13 -5.92 -6.19
N TYR A 31 -5.28 -5.43 -5.29
CA TYR A 31 -3.94 -4.97 -5.68
C TYR A 31 -3.00 -6.14 -5.97
N LEU A 32 -3.07 -7.22 -5.19
CA LEU A 32 -2.26 -8.42 -5.43
C LEU A 32 -2.54 -9.03 -6.81
N SER A 33 -3.81 -9.07 -7.25
CA SER A 33 -4.16 -9.55 -8.59
C SER A 33 -3.65 -8.66 -9.73
N GLN A 34 -3.37 -7.38 -9.45
CA GLN A 34 -2.76 -6.44 -10.40
C GLN A 34 -1.23 -6.56 -10.45
N GLY A 35 -0.64 -7.52 -9.74
CA GLY A 35 0.80 -7.76 -9.69
C GLY A 35 1.54 -6.93 -8.64
N PHE A 36 0.84 -6.37 -7.65
CA PHE A 36 1.49 -5.83 -6.46
C PHE A 36 1.92 -6.96 -5.53
N GLN A 37 2.93 -6.70 -4.70
CA GLN A 37 3.45 -7.63 -3.70
C GLN A 37 3.46 -6.96 -2.33
N VAL A 38 3.17 -7.72 -1.28
CA VAL A 38 3.31 -7.22 0.11
C VAL A 38 4.79 -7.25 0.49
N ILE A 39 5.31 -6.11 0.93
CA ILE A 39 6.69 -5.98 1.40
C ILE A 39 6.80 -5.71 2.90
N GLY A 40 5.69 -5.37 3.55
CA GLY A 40 5.64 -5.21 5.00
C GLY A 40 4.27 -4.80 5.52
N THR A 41 4.15 -4.78 6.84
CA THR A 41 2.96 -4.31 7.55
C THR A 41 3.38 -3.25 8.56
N ALA A 42 2.93 -2.02 8.34
CA ALA A 42 3.12 -0.90 9.25
C ALA A 42 2.09 -0.98 10.37
N LYS A 43 2.55 -1.26 11.60
CA LYS A 43 1.66 -1.39 12.76
C LYS A 43 1.18 -0.03 13.26
N LYS A 44 -0.11 0.10 13.57
CA LYS A 44 -0.76 1.31 14.10
C LYS A 44 -0.51 2.57 13.25
N GLN A 45 -0.42 2.39 11.94
CA GLN A 45 -0.06 3.46 10.99
C GLN A 45 -1.18 4.49 10.81
N ALA A 46 -2.44 4.07 10.87
CA ALA A 46 -3.60 4.94 10.71
C ALA A 46 -4.48 4.93 11.96
N LYS A 47 -5.04 6.10 12.32
CA LYS A 47 -6.09 6.20 13.35
C LYS A 47 -7.42 6.49 12.68
N VAL A 48 -8.35 5.52 12.74
CA VAL A 48 -9.68 5.63 12.13
C VAL A 48 -10.72 5.32 13.21
N GLN A 49 -11.68 6.23 13.39
CA GLN A 49 -12.74 6.11 14.41
C GLN A 49 -12.19 5.79 15.83
N GLY A 50 -11.03 6.38 16.17
CA GLY A 50 -10.40 6.18 17.47
C GLY A 50 -9.52 4.92 17.59
N ASN A 51 -9.62 3.98 16.65
CA ASN A 51 -8.83 2.75 16.64
C ASN A 51 -7.56 2.93 15.79
N TYR A 52 -6.47 2.33 16.25
CA TYR A 52 -5.28 2.18 15.45
C TYR A 52 -5.44 0.99 14.51
N ILE A 53 -5.13 1.21 13.24
CA ILE A 53 -5.22 0.21 12.19
C ILE A 53 -3.84 0.05 11.56
N ASP A 54 -3.46 -1.20 11.33
CA ASP A 54 -2.25 -1.56 10.62
C ASP A 54 -2.45 -1.31 9.11
N GLU A 55 -1.37 -1.03 8.39
CA GLU A 55 -1.41 -0.87 6.93
C GLU A 55 -0.38 -1.77 6.26
N ASN A 56 -0.80 -2.54 5.27
CA ASN A 56 0.08 -3.33 4.43
C ASN A 56 0.74 -2.41 3.40
N LEU A 57 2.07 -2.38 3.44
CA LEU A 57 2.89 -1.74 2.42
C LEU A 57 3.03 -2.72 1.26
N ILE A 58 2.55 -2.31 0.09
CA ILE A 58 2.62 -3.08 -1.14
C ILE A 58 3.40 -2.33 -2.20
N GLU A 59 4.06 -3.05 -3.09
CA GLU A 59 4.84 -2.49 -4.18
C GLU A 59 4.58 -3.16 -5.53
N LYS A 60 4.85 -2.43 -6.61
CA LYS A 60 4.87 -2.95 -7.98
C LYS A 60 5.91 -2.21 -8.80
N PHE A 61 6.75 -2.94 -9.52
CA PHE A 61 7.59 -2.39 -10.58
C PHE A 61 6.75 -2.18 -11.85
N LEU A 62 6.96 -1.04 -12.52
CA LEU A 62 6.23 -0.64 -13.73
C LEU A 62 6.91 -1.09 -15.01
#